data_AF-A0AAD8CCK2-F1
#
_entry.id   AF-A0AAD8CCK2-F1
#
_cell.length_a   1.000
_cell.length_b   1.000
_cell.length_c   1.000
_cell.angle_alpha   90.00
_cell.angle_beta   90.00
_cell.angle_gamma   90.00
#
_symmetry.space_group_name_H-M   'P 1'
#
loop_
_entity.id
_entity.type
_entity.pdbx_description
1 polymer ?
#
loop_
_entity_poly.entity_id
_entity_poly.type
_entity_poly.pdbx_seq_one_letter_code
_entity_poly.pdbx_strand_id
1 'polypeptide(L)'
;MYTSGEPDYVSFYSVEVNVMYTSGEPDYVSFYSVEVNVMYTSGEPDYVSFYSVEVNVMYTSGEPDYVSFYSVEVNLMYTSGEPDYVSFYSVEVNEIKAISNF
;
A
#
# COMPACT_ATOMS: atom_id res chain seq x y z
N MET A 1 14.46 -0.49 -0.61
CA MET A 1 14.15 -1.68 -1.44
C MET A 1 14.16 -2.89 -0.54
N TYR A 2 13.02 -3.53 -0.30
CA TYR A 2 12.91 -4.77 0.49
C TYR A 2 12.70 -5.92 -0.50
N THR A 3 13.60 -6.91 -0.50
CA THR A 3 13.73 -7.87 -1.62
C THR A 3 13.48 -9.32 -1.26
N SER A 4 13.39 -9.67 0.03
CA SER A 4 12.91 -10.99 0.47
C SER A 4 12.98 -11.08 1.99
N GLY A 5 11.92 -11.57 2.60
CA GLY A 5 11.80 -11.90 4.01
C GLY A 5 10.32 -12.02 4.38
N GLU A 6 10.01 -12.90 5.33
CA GLU A 6 8.70 -13.01 5.97
C GLU A 6 8.79 -12.44 7.39
N PRO A 7 9.04 -11.12 7.57
CA PRO A 7 8.90 -10.52 8.89
C PRO A 7 7.40 -10.44 9.22
N ASP A 8 7.00 -10.97 10.38
CA ASP A 8 5.62 -10.83 10.88
C ASP A 8 5.17 -9.35 10.95
N TYR A 9 6.10 -8.40 11.17
CA TYR A 9 5.80 -6.98 11.29
C TYR A 9 6.86 -6.06 10.67
N VAL A 10 6.41 -5.11 9.85
CA VAL A 10 7.24 -4.06 9.26
C VAL A 10 6.63 -2.69 9.56
N SER A 11 7.46 -1.74 10.00
CA SER A 11 7.00 -0.38 10.26
C SER A 11 8.01 0.68 9.82
N PHE A 12 7.49 1.76 9.23
CA PHE A 12 8.28 2.89 8.76
C PHE A 12 7.85 4.18 9.46
N TYR A 13 8.84 4.88 10.02
CA TYR A 13 8.67 6.21 10.65
C TYR A 13 9.66 7.19 10.01
N SER A 14 9.15 8.14 9.23
CA SER A 14 9.97 9.12 8.51
C SER A 14 9.12 10.35 8.15
N VAL A 15 9.74 11.42 7.66
CA VAL A 15 8.99 12.52 7.01
C VAL A 15 8.47 12.08 5.64
N GLU A 16 9.28 11.32 4.92
CA GLU A 16 8.94 10.78 3.60
C GLU A 16 9.33 9.30 3.56
N VAL A 17 8.45 8.45 3.01
CA VAL A 17 8.69 7.03 2.82
C VAL A 17 8.47 6.65 1.36
N ASN A 18 9.50 6.05 0.75
CA ASN A 18 9.43 5.45 -0.58
C ASN A 18 9.76 3.96 -0.48
N VAL A 19 8.79 3.10 -0.75
CA VAL A 19 8.99 1.64 -0.67
C VAL A 19 8.57 0.96 -1.96
N MET A 20 9.42 0.03 -2.40
CA MET A 20 9.11 -0.91 -3.47
C MET A 20 9.16 -2.31 -2.85
N TYR A 21 8.01 -2.97 -2.85
CA TYR A 21 7.86 -4.37 -2.49
C TYR A 21 7.85 -5.20 -3.76
N THR A 22 8.94 -5.95 -3.92
CA THR A 22 9.12 -6.81 -5.09
C THR A 22 8.52 -8.19 -4.86
N SER A 23 8.71 -8.76 -3.67
CA SER A 23 8.16 -10.04 -3.23
C SER A 23 8.24 -10.12 -1.69
N GLY A 24 7.20 -10.62 -1.05
CA GLY A 24 7.14 -10.83 0.41
C GLY A 24 5.71 -10.80 0.96
N GLU A 25 5.51 -11.55 2.05
CA GLU A 25 4.21 -11.77 2.72
C GLU A 25 4.34 -11.41 4.22
N PRO A 26 4.59 -10.14 4.58
CA PRO A 26 4.53 -9.75 5.99
C PRO A 26 3.08 -9.73 6.47
N ASP A 27 2.78 -10.34 7.61
CA ASP A 27 1.42 -10.28 8.20
C ASP A 27 0.95 -8.81 8.38
N TYR A 28 1.86 -7.92 8.78
CA TYR A 28 1.52 -6.52 9.06
C TYR A 28 2.56 -5.52 8.55
N VAL A 29 2.08 -4.49 7.84
CA VAL A 29 2.88 -3.33 7.41
C VAL A 29 2.23 -2.03 7.86
N SER A 30 3.01 -1.15 8.49
CA SER A 30 2.54 0.19 8.90
C SER A 30 3.45 1.31 8.44
N PHE A 31 2.84 2.40 7.99
CA PHE A 31 3.52 3.61 7.54
C PHE A 31 3.05 4.81 8.36
N TYR A 32 4.01 5.50 8.99
CA TYR A 32 3.78 6.73 9.73
C TYR A 32 4.69 7.82 9.15
N SER A 33 4.13 8.65 8.28
CA SER A 33 4.89 9.65 7.55
C SER A 33 4.08 10.91 7.21
N VAL A 34 4.70 11.92 6.61
CA VAL A 34 3.94 13.00 5.99
C VAL A 34 3.53 12.58 4.59
N GLU A 35 4.48 12.01 3.83
CA GLU A 35 4.27 11.54 2.47
C GLU A 35 4.71 10.08 2.34
N VAL A 36 3.86 9.26 1.70
CA VAL A 36 4.13 7.85 1.46
C VAL A 36 3.90 7.50 -0.01
N ASN A 37 4.92 6.94 -0.63
CA ASN A 37 4.87 6.39 -1.98
C ASN A 37 5.22 4.90 -1.92
N VAL A 38 4.27 4.03 -2.29
CA VAL A 38 4.48 2.57 -2.26
C VAL A 38 4.14 1.93 -3.59
N MET A 39 5.01 1.04 -4.04
CA MET A 39 4.77 0.16 -5.18
C MET A 39 4.82 -1.30 -4.74
N TYR A 40 3.70 -2.00 -4.88
CA TYR A 40 3.59 -3.44 -4.69
C TYR A 40 3.61 -4.12 -6.05
N THR A 41 4.72 -4.75 -6.43
CA THR A 41 4.73 -5.54 -7.66
C THR A 41 4.08 -6.88 -7.44
N SER A 42 4.44 -7.63 -6.39
CA SER A 42 3.81 -8.91 -6.02
C SER A 42 3.99 -9.21 -4.53
N GLY A 43 3.72 -8.22 -3.69
CA GLY A 43 3.66 -8.41 -2.23
C GLY A 43 2.22 -8.67 -1.81
N GLU A 44 2.04 -9.58 -0.86
CA GLU A 44 0.73 -10.00 -0.33
C GLU A 44 0.73 -9.87 1.21
N PRO A 45 0.74 -8.65 1.79
CA PRO A 45 0.60 -8.51 3.23
C PRO A 45 -0.85 -8.74 3.67
N ASP A 46 -1.09 -9.43 4.78
CA ASP A 46 -2.46 -9.55 5.30
C ASP A 46 -3.04 -8.16 5.66
N TYR A 47 -2.24 -7.32 6.32
CA TYR A 47 -2.67 -6.00 6.77
C TYR A 47 -1.69 -4.88 6.43
N VAL A 48 -2.18 -3.85 5.75
CA VAL A 48 -1.43 -2.61 5.49
C VAL A 48 -2.17 -1.41 6.08
N SER A 49 -1.43 -0.56 6.79
CA SER A 49 -1.96 0.68 7.37
C SER A 49 -1.11 1.90 7.03
N PHE A 50 -1.76 2.97 6.63
CA PHE A 50 -1.13 4.24 6.29
C PHE A 50 -1.65 5.34 7.20
N TYR A 51 -0.74 6.03 7.89
CA TYR A 51 -1.01 7.22 8.69
C TYR A 51 -0.14 8.35 8.14
N SER A 52 -0.70 9.15 7.23
CA SER A 52 0.05 10.19 6.50
C SER A 52 -0.80 11.36 6.08
N VAL A 53 -0.19 12.42 5.54
CA VAL A 53 -0.95 13.51 4.91
C VAL A 53 -1.30 13.09 3.49
N GLU A 54 -0.31 12.63 2.73
CA GLU A 54 -0.45 12.20 1.34
C GLU A 54 0.04 10.75 1.19
N VAL A 55 -0.74 9.96 0.46
CA VAL A 55 -0.42 8.56 0.15
C VAL A 55 -0.64 8.27 -1.32
N ASN A 56 0.40 7.77 -1.99
CA ASN A 56 0.33 7.25 -3.35
C ASN A 56 0.69 5.75 -3.33
N VAL A 57 -0.23 4.89 -3.76
CA VAL A 57 0.04 3.44 -3.85
C VAL A 57 -0.27 2.91 -5.24
N MET A 58 0.66 2.12 -5.76
CA MET A 58 0.49 1.35 -6.99
C MET A 58 0.56 -0.14 -6.67
N TYR A 59 -0.50 -0.86 -7.00
CA TYR A 59 -0.57 -2.31 -6.96
C TYR A 59 -0.46 -2.83 -8.39
N THR A 60 0.70 -3.43 -8.69
CA THR A 60 0.87 -4.09 -9.98
C THR A 60 0.15 -5.44 -9.96
N SER A 61 0.59 -6.34 -9.09
CA SER A 61 -0.04 -7.64 -8.80
C SER A 61 0.03 -7.98 -7.30
N GLY A 62 0.07 -6.97 -6.43
CA GLY A 62 -0.06 -7.20 -4.99
C GLY A 62 -1.52 -7.27 -4.56
N GLU A 63 -1.84 -8.19 -3.67
CA GLU A 63 -3.19 -8.47 -3.17
C GLU A 63 -3.19 -8.52 -1.63
N PRO A 64 -3.15 -7.38 -0.93
CA PRO A 64 -3.29 -7.39 0.53
C PRO A 64 -4.71 -7.77 0.95
N ASP A 65 -4.90 -8.52 2.03
CA ASP A 65 -6.27 -8.82 2.51
C ASP A 65 -6.99 -7.55 2.99
N TYR A 66 -6.28 -6.70 3.72
CA TYR A 66 -6.84 -5.49 4.33
C TYR A 66 -5.91 -4.29 4.21
N VAL A 67 -6.44 -3.19 3.67
CA VAL A 67 -5.74 -1.91 3.63
C VAL A 67 -6.56 -0.81 4.29
N SER A 68 -5.92 -0.05 5.16
CA SER A 68 -6.49 1.14 5.79
C SER A 68 -5.66 2.39 5.55
N PHE A 69 -6.37 3.46 5.20
CA PHE A 69 -5.79 4.78 5.01
C PHE A 69 -6.35 5.75 6.03
N TYR A 70 -5.48 6.38 6.81
CA TYR A 70 -5.75 7.55 7.62
C TYR A 70 -4.92 8.70 7.05
N SER A 71 -5.48 9.38 6.04
CA SER A 71 -4.73 10.38 5.27
C SER A 71 -5.60 11.47 4.68
N VAL A 72 -5.04 12.65 4.44
CA VAL A 72 -5.82 13.74 3.82
C VAL A 72 -6.12 13.40 2.37
N GLU A 73 -5.09 13.02 1.61
CA GLU A 73 -5.17 12.66 0.19
C GLU A 73 -4.64 11.24 -0.03
N VAL A 74 -5.38 10.47 -0.84
CA VAL A 74 -5.02 9.11 -1.21
C VAL A 74 -5.18 8.93 -2.72
N ASN A 75 -4.10 8.54 -3.39
CA ASN A 75 -4.08 8.18 -4.81
C ASN A 75 -3.73 6.70 -4.95
N LEU A 76 -4.62 5.94 -5.60
CA LEU A 76 -4.50 4.50 -5.78
C LEU A 76 -4.57 4.11 -7.23
N MET A 77 -3.66 3.23 -7.63
CA MET A 77 -3.67 2.60 -8.94
C MET A 77 -3.55 1.08 -8.81
N TYR A 78 -4.53 0.37 -9.39
CA TYR A 78 -4.55 -1.07 -9.47
C TYR A 78 -4.37 -1.48 -10.93
N THR A 79 -3.34 -2.29 -11.25
CA THR A 79 -3.18 -2.80 -12.62
C THR A 79 -3.71 -4.22 -12.79
N SER A 80 -3.37 -5.13 -11.88
CA SER A 80 -3.85 -6.51 -11.92
C SER A 80 -4.00 -7.20 -10.56
N GLY A 81 -3.76 -6.50 -9.45
CA GLY A 81 -4.09 -6.96 -8.09
C GLY A 81 -4.76 -5.82 -7.34
N GLU A 82 -5.71 -6.16 -6.46
CA GLU A 82 -6.40 -5.22 -5.58
C GLU A 82 -6.61 -5.85 -4.20
N PRO A 83 -6.67 -5.06 -3.12
CA PRO A 83 -6.99 -5.59 -1.81
C PRO A 83 -8.42 -6.12 -1.72
N ASP A 84 -8.60 -7.16 -0.92
CA ASP A 84 -9.93 -7.72 -0.63
C ASP A 84 -10.81 -6.71 0.12
N TYR A 85 -10.23 -5.97 1.05
CA TYR A 85 -10.90 -4.91 1.77
C TYR A 85 -10.07 -3.64 1.86
N VAL A 86 -10.70 -2.51 1.53
CA VAL A 86 -10.10 -1.18 1.66
C VAL A 86 -10.97 -0.26 2.50
N SER A 87 -10.36 0.44 3.45
CA SER A 87 -11.01 1.49 4.23
C SER A 87 -10.27 2.82 4.14
N PHE A 88 -11.06 3.88 4.03
CA PHE A 88 -10.55 5.24 3.95
C PHE A 88 -11.11 6.09 5.08
N TYR A 89 -10.21 6.70 5.83
CA TYR A 89 -10.48 7.88 6.62
C TYR A 89 -9.71 9.04 5.98
N SER A 90 -10.31 9.58 4.91
CA SER A 90 -9.68 10.57 4.05
C SER A 90 -10.60 11.67 3.58
N VAL A 91 -10.00 12.81 3.23
CA VAL A 91 -10.73 13.94 2.64
C VAL A 91 -10.89 13.75 1.15
N GLU A 92 -9.84 13.29 0.48
CA GLU A 92 -9.82 13.03 -0.96
C GLU A 92 -9.27 11.63 -1.26
N VAL A 93 -9.96 10.92 -2.15
CA VAL A 93 -9.57 9.60 -2.64
C VAL A 93 -9.72 9.58 -4.15
N ASN A 94 -8.60 9.34 -4.85
CA ASN A 94 -8.54 9.14 -6.28
C ASN A 94 -8.13 7.70 -6.57
N GLU A 95 -9.03 6.91 -7.14
CA GLU A 95 -8.83 5.50 -7.39
C GLU A 95 -8.94 5.18 -8.89
N ILE A 96 -7.90 4.55 -9.44
CA ILE A 96 -7.85 4.11 -10.83
C ILE A 96 -7.66 2.60 -10.87
N LYS A 97 -8.66 1.89 -11.40
CA LYS A 97 -8.55 0.45 -11.72
C LYS A 97 -8.29 0.30 -13.21
N ALA A 98 -7.13 -0.22 -13.58
CA ALA A 98 -6.88 -0.60 -14.96
C ALA A 98 -7.81 -1.78 -15.30
N ILE A 99 -8.68 -1.58 -16.28
CA ILE A 99 -9.55 -2.66 -16.77
C ILE A 99 -8.66 -3.61 -17.58
N SER A 100 -8.40 -4.80 -17.03
CA SER A 100 -7.73 -5.86 -17.77
C SER A 100 -8.69 -6.40 -18.83
N ASN A 101 -8.59 -5.85 -20.05
CA ASN A 101 -9.22 -6.44 -21.22
C ASN A 101 -8.43 -7.70 -21.62
N PHE A 102 -8.76 -8.86 -21.03
CA PHE A 102 -8.32 -10.17 -21.53
C PHE A 102 -9.51 -10.96 -22.10
#